data_AF-A0AAE1MC33-F1
#
_entry.id   AF-A0AAE1MC33-F1
#
_cell.length_a   1.000
_cell.length_b   1.000
_cell.length_c   1.000
_cell.angle_alpha   90.00
_cell.angle_beta   90.00
_cell.angle_gamma   90.00
#
_symmetry.space_group_name_H-M   'P 1'
#
loop_
_entity.id
_entity.type
_entity.pdbx_description
1 polymer ?
#
loop_
_entity_poly.entity_id
_entity_poly.type
_entity_poly.pdbx_seq_one_letter_code
_entity_poly.pdbx_strand_id
1 'polypeptide(L)' 'MDHNTDISAPHSMGTTIIGVTYNGGVVLGADSRTSTEGAKAELREAEDDFVKA' A
#
# COMPACT_ATOMS: atom_id res chain seq x y z
N MET A 1 10.16 15.47 16.85
CA MET A 1 8.97 14.67 16.55
C MET A 1 9.42 13.22 16.55
N ASP A 2 8.92 12.42 17.48
CA ASP A 2 9.12 10.98 17.51
C ASP A 2 8.16 10.33 16.53
N HIS A 3 8.69 9.80 15.43
CA HIS A 3 7.87 9.12 14.44
C HIS A 3 7.83 7.63 14.77
N ASN A 4 6.97 7.25 15.70
CA ASN A 4 6.69 5.85 16.00
C ASN A 4 5.78 5.27 14.90
N THR A 5 6.38 4.92 13.76
CA THR A 5 5.72 4.14 12.71
C THR A 5 5.76 2.68 13.11
N ASP A 6 4.60 2.15 13.53
CA ASP A 6 4.45 0.71 13.70
C ASP A 6 4.52 0.02 12.32
N ILE A 7 5.71 -0.48 11.98
CA ILE A 7 6.04 -1.19 10.74
C ILE A 7 5.82 -2.71 10.86
N SER A 8 5.22 -3.19 11.95
CA SER A 8 5.10 -4.62 12.24
C SER A 8 3.90 -5.29 11.56
N ALA A 9 2.93 -4.50 11.08
CA ALA A 9 1.78 -5.01 10.36
C ALA A 9 2.13 -5.38 8.90
N PRO A 10 1.47 -6.37 8.29
CA PRO A 10 1.63 -6.63 6.86
C PRO A 10 1.23 -5.40 6.03
N HIS A 11 2.16 -4.87 5.24
CA HIS A 11 1.93 -3.73 4.36
C HIS A 11 1.79 -4.22 2.92
N SER A 12 0.69 -3.87 2.26
CA SER A 12 0.53 -4.07 0.82
C SER A 12 1.15 -2.86 0.10
N MET A 13 2.12 -3.11 -0.77
CA MET A 13 2.81 -2.08 -1.55
C MET A 13 2.53 -2.30 -3.04
N GLY A 14 2.13 -1.23 -3.73
CA GLY A 14 1.86 -1.23 -5.16
C GLY A 14 2.98 -0.56 -5.95
N THR A 15 3.40 -1.22 -7.04
CA THR A 15 4.17 -0.65 -8.16
C THR A 15 3.65 -1.31 -9.44
N THR A 16 3.62 -0.59 -10.54
CA THR A 16 3.24 -1.14 -11.85
C THR A 16 4.50 -1.49 -12.64
N ILE A 17 4.63 -2.77 -13.01
CA ILE A 17 5.72 -3.27 -13.84
C ILE A 17 5.16 -3.66 -15.21
N ILE A 18 5.83 -3.24 -16.28
CA ILE A 18 5.50 -3.61 -17.66
C ILE A 18 6.74 -4.23 -18.31
N GLY A 19 6.54 -5.36 -18.99
CA GLY A 19 7.60 -6.06 -19.71
C GLY A 19 7.23 -6.33 -21.17
N VAL A 20 8.21 -6.24 -22.05
CA VAL A 20 8.10 -6.68 -23.45
C VAL A 20 9.24 -7.62 -23.79
N THR A 21 8.93 -8.67 -24.53
CA THR A 21 9.92 -9.61 -25.08
C THR A 21 10.13 -9.31 -26.55
N TYR A 22 11.37 -9.42 -27.01
CA TYR A 22 11.71 -9.30 -28.42
C TYR A 22 12.81 -10.31 -28.77
N ASN A 23 13.02 -10.54 -30.07
CA ASN A 23 14.11 -11.40 -30.49
C ASN A 23 15.45 -10.72 -30.14
N GLY A 24 16.16 -11.28 -29.17
CA GLY A 24 17.38 -10.69 -28.61
C GLY A 24 17.27 -10.24 -27.15
N GLY A 25 16.10 -10.38 -26.50
CA GLY A 25 16.00 -10.23 -25.04
C GLY A 25 14.65 -9.73 -24.52
N VAL A 26 14.73 -9.07 -23.36
CA VAL A 26 13.58 -8.53 -22.62
C VAL A 26 13.89 -7.10 -22.20
N VAL A 27 12.88 -6.24 -22.23
CA VAL A 27 12.91 -4.92 -21.58
C VAL A 27 11.85 -4.91 -20.47
N LEU A 28 12.24 -4.42 -19.29
CA LEU A 28 11.35 -4.22 -18.14
C LEU A 28 11.37 -2.74 -17.76
N GLY A 29 10.19 -2.13 -17.65
CA GLY A 29 9.98 -0.81 -17.10
C GLY A 29 9.14 -0.88 -15.83
N ALA A 30 9.46 -0.04 -14.85
CA ALA A 30 8.69 0.11 -13.62
C ALA A 30 8.46 1.60 -13.34
N ASP A 31 7.35 1.92 -12.69
CA ASP A 31 7.16 3.26 -12.14
C ASP A 31 7.88 3.40 -10.79
N SER A 32 8.36 4.61 -10.48
CA SER A 32 9.03 4.89 -9.20
C SER A 32 8.06 5.17 -8.06
N ARG A 33 6.76 5.20 -8.35
CA ARG A 33 5.74 5.48 -7.36
C ARG A 33 5.42 4.22 -6.60
N THR A 34 5.61 4.29 -5.29
CA THR A 34 5.20 3.24 -4.37
C THR A 34 3.93 3.69 -3.68
N SER A 35 2.84 2.94 -3.81
CA SER A 35 1.65 3.14 -2.98
C SER A 35 1.67 2.18 -1.81
N THR A 36 1.38 2.66 -0.61
CA THR A 36 1.04 1.78 0.52
C THR A 36 -0.48 1.75 0.57
N GLU A 37 -1.09 0.63 0.20
CA GLU A 37 -2.50 0.43 0.52
C GLU A 37 -2.58 0.21 2.03
N GLY A 38 -3.14 1.18 2.72
CA GLY A 38 -3.49 0.99 4.12
C GLY A 38 -4.51 -0.13 4.15
N ALA A 39 -4.14 -1.26 4.75
CA ALA A 39 -5.12 -2.26 5.13
C ALA A 39 -6.15 -1.53 5.99
N LYS A 40 -7.32 -1.24 5.41
CA LYS A 40 -8.53 -1.09 6.22
C LYS A 40 -8.77 -2.48 6.79
N ALA A 41 -8.02 -2.82 7.85
CA ALA A 41 -8.49 -3.78 8.81
C ALA A 41 -9.88 -3.28 9.18
N GLU A 42 -10.89 -4.12 8.93
CA GLU A 42 -12.26 -3.86 9.30
C GLU A 42 -12.32 -3.56 10.80
N LEU A 43 -12.20 -2.28 11.17
CA LEU A 43 -12.66 -1.77 12.44
C LEU A 43 -14.09 -1.29 12.20
N ARG A 44 -15.01 -2.26 12.11
CA ARG A 44 -16.38 -1.98 12.57
C ARG A 44 -16.30 -1.85 14.09
N GLU A 45 -17.08 -0.91 14.60
CA GLU A 45 -17.30 -0.57 16.02
C GLU A 45 -16.36 0.49 16.61
N ALA A 46 -16.72 1.76 16.41
CA ALA A 46 -16.57 2.85 17.41
C ALA A 46 -17.13 4.22 16.94
N GLU A 47 -17.97 4.32 15.88
CA GLU A 47 -18.61 5.60 15.52
C GLU A 47 -19.92 5.89 16.29
N ASP A 48 -20.32 5.02 17.23
CA ASP A 48 -21.56 5.20 18.00
C ASP A 48 -21.38 6.04 19.29
N ASP A 49 -20.15 6.38 19.69
CA ASP A 49 -19.89 7.15 20.92
C ASP A 49 -19.91 8.67 20.72
N PHE A 50 -19.74 9.19 19.50
CA PHE A 50 -19.76 10.64 19.25
C PHE A 50 -21.18 11.22 19.11
N VAL A 51 -22.18 10.38 18.86
CA VAL A 51 -23.58 10.80 18.65
C VAL A 51 -24.37 10.84 19.98
N LYS A 52 -23.77 10.46 21.12
CA LYS A 52 -24.44 10.35 22.43
C LYS A 52 -24.04 11.38 23.49
N ALA A 53 -23.40 12.49 23.12
CA ALA A 53 -23.13 13.61 24.03
C ALA A 53 -23.99 14.83 23.67
#